data_AF-A0A536VPW3-F1
#
_entry.id   AF-A0A536VPW3-F1
#
_cell.length_a   1.000
_cell.length_b   1.000
_cell.length_c   1.000
_cell.angle_alpha   90.00
_cell.angle_beta   90.00
_cell.angle_gamma   90.00
#
_symmetry.space_group_name_H-M   'P 1'
#
loop_
_entity.id
_entity.type
_entity.pdbx_description
1 polymer ?
#
loop_
_entity_poly.entity_id
_entity_poly.type
_entity_poly.pdbx_seq_one_letter_code
_entity_poly.pdbx_strand_id
1 'polypeptide(L)'
;MSAIRSEMLPAETFMKQTLSLVPAAREITLTYPRKASSPVEIYVIERDAPHPNARTYVYLDPYTGEALRFEPYATSSVGNRIYRWLGSLHTGNVGGLPVQLLLFAGILGVPVLAYTGIRSYLRRKFIAREDVRGLQARVKTISSETSEIKVFELHSANRVPLPAFTPGAHIDVWIDEDLVRQYSLCNGSDEKNRYVIAVKREPDSRGGSRAMHERIAEGDLLSISTPRNHFPLDLSATHHLLLAGGIGITPLLSMARELQKLNASFALQYFARSVGYTAFHGFLSRPEFRGKVSFHYALEVDALRLYLHKLLWHRSPGAHLYVCGPRPFMDLVEEIATASWPPQTIHAEYFNANPMAYAGARAPFEVTLALSGGTYSVSADKTIVQALEGRGIEIPTSCEQGVCGTCVTGLLDGEADHRDAFLTDAERRAGDKIMPCVSRAKSKLLVLDL
;
A
#
# COMPACT_ATOMS: atom_id res chain seq x y z
N MET A 1 -33.63 3.60 -83.41
CA MET A 1 -32.23 4.06 -83.53
C MET A 1 -31.35 3.06 -82.81
N SER A 2 -30.51 2.35 -83.57
CA SER A 2 -29.56 1.34 -83.07
C SER A 2 -28.64 2.00 -82.04
N ALA A 3 -28.78 1.63 -80.76
CA ALA A 3 -27.80 2.00 -79.75
C ALA A 3 -26.53 1.21 -80.07
N ILE A 4 -25.55 1.88 -80.65
CA ILE A 4 -24.18 1.38 -80.78
C ILE A 4 -23.79 0.91 -79.38
N ARG A 5 -23.58 -0.40 -79.19
CA ARG A 5 -22.93 -0.90 -77.98
C ARG A 5 -21.53 -0.30 -78.00
N SER A 6 -21.31 0.78 -77.26
CA SER A 6 -19.97 1.27 -76.99
C SER A 6 -19.24 0.15 -76.26
N GLU A 7 -18.34 -0.53 -76.96
CA GLU A 7 -17.47 -1.50 -76.32
C GLU A 7 -16.55 -0.76 -75.33
N MET A 8 -16.29 -1.39 -74.18
CA MET A 8 -15.39 -0.82 -73.19
C MET A 8 -14.01 -0.65 -73.83
N LEU A 9 -13.35 0.47 -73.55
CA LEU A 9 -12.01 0.71 -74.08
C LEU A 9 -11.03 -0.35 -73.59
N PRO A 10 -9.99 -0.64 -74.38
CA PRO A 10 -9.00 -1.65 -74.02
C PRO A 10 -8.10 -1.15 -72.88
N ALA A 11 -7.49 -2.08 -72.15
CA ALA A 11 -6.67 -1.80 -70.97
C ALA A 11 -5.54 -0.79 -71.24
N GLU A 12 -4.96 -0.87 -72.45
CA GLU A 12 -3.87 -0.01 -72.92
C GLU A 12 -4.27 1.47 -72.91
N THR A 13 -5.53 1.77 -73.24
CA THR A 13 -6.05 3.14 -73.25
C THR A 13 -6.11 3.69 -71.81
N PHE A 14 -6.62 2.89 -70.87
CA PHE A 14 -6.68 3.27 -69.46
C PHE A 14 -5.29 3.44 -68.84
N MET A 15 -4.33 2.57 -69.20
CA MET A 15 -2.94 2.70 -68.76
C MET A 15 -2.29 3.96 -69.30
N LYS A 16 -2.46 4.26 -70.60
CA LYS A 16 -1.90 5.47 -71.22
C LYS A 16 -2.47 6.74 -70.57
N GLN A 17 -3.77 6.77 -70.32
CA GLN A 17 -4.43 7.88 -69.64
C GLN A 17 -3.93 8.04 -68.20
N THR A 18 -3.81 6.94 -67.46
CA THR A 18 -3.29 6.95 -66.09
C THR A 18 -1.86 7.46 -66.04
N LEU A 19 -0.98 7.03 -66.96
CA LEU A 19 0.41 7.48 -67.04
C LEU A 19 0.54 8.95 -67.45
N SER A 20 -0.45 9.51 -68.17
CA SER A 20 -0.47 10.94 -68.47
C SER A 20 -0.74 11.79 -67.21
N LEU A 21 -1.52 11.25 -66.26
CA LEU A 21 -1.85 11.90 -64.99
C LEU A 21 -0.81 11.63 -63.90
N VAL A 22 -0.20 10.43 -63.90
CA VAL A 22 0.80 9.99 -62.93
C VAL A 22 2.05 9.44 -63.65
N PRO A 23 2.92 10.30 -64.20
CA PRO A 23 4.07 9.86 -65.00
C PRO A 23 5.10 9.05 -64.21
N ALA A 24 5.18 9.27 -62.89
CA ALA A 24 6.12 8.61 -61.99
C ALA A 24 5.58 7.28 -61.42
N ALA A 25 4.59 6.65 -62.07
CA ALA A 25 4.04 5.37 -61.63
C ALA A 25 5.11 4.27 -61.51
N ARG A 26 5.15 3.60 -60.36
CA ARG A 26 5.93 2.38 -60.13
C ARG A 26 5.06 1.13 -60.29
N GLU A 27 3.84 1.19 -59.78
CA GLU A 27 2.87 0.09 -59.81
C GLU A 27 1.50 0.67 -60.16
N ILE A 28 0.79 0.01 -61.08
CA ILE A 28 -0.57 0.38 -61.49
C ILE A 28 -1.43 -0.86 -61.34
N THR A 29 -2.51 -0.73 -60.57
CA THR A 29 -3.53 -1.78 -60.48
C THR A 29 -4.84 -1.24 -61.00
N LEU A 30 -5.38 -1.92 -61.99
CA LEU A 30 -6.65 -1.58 -62.62
C LEU A 30 -7.73 -2.56 -62.15
N THR A 31 -8.86 -2.01 -61.72
CA THR A 31 -10.03 -2.78 -61.31
C THR A 31 -11.17 -2.49 -62.28
N TYR A 32 -11.59 -3.52 -63.01
CA TYR A 32 -12.73 -3.39 -63.94
C TYR A 32 -14.05 -3.28 -63.18
N PRO A 33 -14.95 -2.38 -63.61
CA PRO A 33 -16.23 -2.20 -62.95
C PRO A 33 -17.12 -3.43 -63.16
N ARG A 34 -17.82 -3.85 -62.11
CA ARG A 34 -18.82 -4.94 -62.20
C ARG A 34 -20.14 -4.49 -62.84
N LYS A 35 -20.42 -3.19 -62.84
CA LYS A 35 -21.61 -2.57 -63.44
C LYS A 35 -21.18 -1.66 -64.59
N ALA A 36 -21.92 -1.70 -65.69
CA ALA A 36 -21.63 -0.88 -66.88
C ALA A 36 -21.58 0.63 -66.59
N SER A 37 -22.32 1.10 -65.58
CA SER A 37 -22.38 2.52 -65.19
C SER A 37 -21.31 2.95 -64.18
N SER A 38 -20.40 2.06 -63.78
CA SER A 38 -19.36 2.38 -62.78
C SER A 38 -18.04 2.72 -63.47
N PRO A 39 -17.25 3.66 -62.89
CA PRO A 39 -15.94 4.00 -63.44
C PRO A 39 -14.97 2.82 -63.35
N VAL A 40 -13.97 2.82 -64.24
CA VAL A 40 -12.76 2.01 -64.06
C VAL A 40 -11.96 2.64 -62.93
N GLU A 41 -11.77 1.91 -61.83
CA GLU A 41 -10.99 2.37 -60.68
C GLU A 41 -9.55 1.87 -60.83
N ILE A 42 -8.63 2.82 -60.84
CA ILE A 42 -7.20 2.55 -60.97
C ILE A 42 -6.51 3.15 -59.76
N TYR A 43 -5.68 2.37 -59.10
CA TYR A 43 -4.77 2.91 -58.10
C TYR A 43 -3.33 2.77 -58.55
N VAL A 44 -2.55 3.80 -58.24
CA VAL A 44 -1.16 3.94 -58.62
C VAL A 44 -0.31 4.13 -57.36
N ILE A 45 0.83 3.45 -57.30
CA ILE A 45 1.88 3.74 -56.33
C ILE A 45 3.02 4.39 -57.08
N GLU A 46 3.32 5.64 -56.73
CA GLU A 46 4.39 6.44 -57.34
C GLU A 46 5.78 5.95 -56.90
N ARG A 47 6.82 6.25 -57.68
CA ARG A 47 8.20 5.81 -57.38
C ARG A 47 8.76 6.41 -56.09
N ASP A 48 8.36 7.63 -55.76
CA ASP A 48 8.71 8.39 -54.56
C ASP A 48 7.66 8.23 -53.44
N ALA A 49 6.73 7.28 -53.59
CA ALA A 49 5.71 7.01 -52.59
C ALA A 49 6.35 6.71 -51.22
N PRO A 50 5.92 7.37 -50.14
CA PRO A 50 6.57 7.25 -48.83
C PRO A 50 6.42 5.86 -48.18
N HIS A 51 5.46 5.05 -48.65
CA HIS A 51 5.26 3.67 -48.23
C HIS A 51 4.39 2.91 -49.26
N PRO A 52 4.37 1.56 -49.26
CA PRO A 52 3.66 0.77 -50.29
C PRO A 52 2.13 0.89 -50.32
N ASN A 53 1.49 1.57 -49.37
CA ASN A 53 0.04 1.82 -49.38
C ASN A 53 -0.32 3.28 -49.75
N ALA A 54 0.65 4.10 -50.11
CA ALA A 54 0.46 5.48 -50.57
C ALA A 54 -0.09 5.47 -52.01
N ARG A 55 -1.37 5.14 -52.14
CA ARG A 55 -2.05 4.98 -53.43
C ARG A 55 -2.69 6.29 -53.86
N THR A 56 -2.41 6.70 -55.08
CA THR A 56 -3.10 7.73 -55.85
C THR A 56 -4.20 7.06 -56.66
N TYR A 57 -5.43 7.59 -56.65
CA TYR A 57 -6.57 7.00 -57.37
C TYR A 57 -6.92 7.79 -58.62
N VAL A 58 -7.20 7.07 -59.70
CA VAL A 58 -7.69 7.59 -60.97
C VAL A 58 -8.98 6.83 -61.30
N TYR A 59 -10.05 7.57 -61.57
CA TYR A 59 -11.33 7.03 -61.98
C TYR A 59 -11.57 7.44 -63.43
N LEU A 60 -11.67 6.46 -64.33
CA LEU A 60 -11.86 6.70 -65.76
C LEU A 60 -13.24 6.23 -66.20
N ASP A 61 -13.83 6.93 -67.17
CA ASP A 61 -15.02 6.44 -67.86
C ASP A 61 -14.66 5.20 -68.71
N PRO A 62 -15.39 4.09 -68.58
CA PRO A 62 -15.07 2.84 -69.28
C PRO A 62 -15.22 2.91 -70.80
N TYR A 63 -15.97 3.87 -71.34
CA TYR A 63 -16.29 3.96 -72.77
C TYR A 63 -15.59 5.13 -73.46
N THR A 64 -15.39 6.25 -72.76
CA THR A 64 -14.70 7.44 -73.33
C THR A 64 -13.24 7.53 -72.91
N GLY A 65 -12.86 6.89 -71.80
CA GLY A 65 -11.51 6.97 -71.22
C GLY A 65 -11.24 8.31 -70.52
N GLU A 66 -12.24 9.17 -70.41
CA GLU A 66 -12.12 10.47 -69.75
C GLU A 66 -11.89 10.30 -68.25
N ALA A 67 -11.04 11.16 -67.67
CA ALA A 67 -10.77 11.16 -66.24
C ALA A 67 -11.93 11.80 -65.48
N LEU A 68 -12.76 10.97 -64.86
CA LEU A 68 -13.90 11.41 -64.05
C LEU A 68 -13.46 11.98 -62.71
N ARG A 69 -12.41 11.40 -62.10
CA ARG A 69 -11.88 11.86 -60.81
C ARG A 69 -10.42 11.45 -60.63
N PHE A 70 -9.64 12.34 -60.03
CA PHE A 70 -8.23 12.12 -59.72
C PHE A 70 -7.93 12.53 -58.28
N GLU A 71 -7.41 11.60 -57.48
CA GLU A 71 -7.14 11.78 -56.06
C GLU A 71 -5.68 11.41 -55.74
N PRO A 72 -4.74 12.37 -55.85
CA PRO A 72 -3.36 12.18 -55.44
C PRO A 72 -3.24 11.80 -53.97
N TYR A 73 -2.33 10.88 -53.64
CA TYR A 73 -2.04 10.55 -52.25
C TYR A 73 -1.58 11.79 -51.45
N ALA A 74 -0.78 12.65 -52.07
CA ALA A 74 -0.22 13.86 -51.46
C ALA A 74 -1.29 14.85 -50.97
N THR A 75 -2.43 14.94 -51.67
CA THR A 75 -3.53 15.84 -51.33
C THR A 75 -4.62 15.16 -50.50
N SER A 76 -4.46 13.87 -50.20
CA SER A 76 -5.44 13.14 -49.40
C SER A 76 -5.48 13.63 -47.94
N SER A 77 -6.65 13.45 -47.30
CA SER A 77 -6.86 13.93 -45.94
C SER A 77 -5.83 13.37 -44.96
N VAL A 78 -5.52 14.12 -43.90
CA VAL A 78 -4.58 13.69 -42.86
C VAL A 78 -4.99 12.33 -42.28
N GLY A 79 -6.28 12.11 -42.01
CA GLY A 79 -6.80 10.83 -41.52
C GLY A 79 -6.55 9.67 -42.49
N ASN A 80 -6.77 9.86 -43.80
CA ASN A 80 -6.50 8.83 -44.80
C ASN A 80 -5.00 8.52 -44.93
N ARG A 81 -4.13 9.53 -44.85
CA ARG A 81 -2.68 9.33 -44.85
C ARG A 81 -2.23 8.53 -43.62
N ILE A 82 -2.71 8.87 -42.42
CA ILE A 82 -2.45 8.12 -41.19
C ILE A 82 -2.94 6.68 -41.32
N TYR A 83 -4.17 6.47 -41.79
CA TYR A 83 -4.74 5.13 -41.98
C TYR A 83 -3.88 4.26 -42.91
N ARG A 84 -3.41 4.80 -44.04
CA ARG A 84 -2.59 4.06 -45.00
C ARG A 84 -1.18 3.78 -44.46
N TRP A 85 -0.61 4.70 -43.71
CA TRP A 85 0.63 4.50 -42.97
C TRP A 85 0.51 3.38 -41.93
N LEU A 86 -0.54 3.42 -41.10
CA LEU A 86 -0.84 2.38 -40.11
C LEU A 86 -1.01 1.03 -40.80
N GLY A 87 -1.69 0.98 -41.94
CA GLY A 87 -1.79 -0.23 -42.76
C GLY A 87 -0.43 -0.76 -43.19
N SER A 88 0.50 0.10 -43.61
CA SER A 88 1.85 -0.32 -44.01
C SER A 88 2.72 -0.77 -42.83
N LEU A 89 2.56 -0.18 -41.65
CA LEU A 89 3.20 -0.66 -40.42
C LEU A 89 2.61 -2.01 -39.99
N HIS A 90 1.28 -2.16 -40.07
CA HIS A 90 0.55 -3.36 -39.67
C HIS A 90 0.85 -4.56 -40.57
N THR A 91 1.05 -4.38 -41.88
CA THR A 91 1.46 -5.48 -42.77
C THR A 91 2.97 -5.75 -42.77
N GLY A 92 3.76 -4.95 -42.03
CA GLY A 92 5.21 -5.09 -41.96
C GLY A 92 5.96 -4.54 -43.19
N ASN A 93 5.23 -3.91 -44.12
CA ASN A 93 5.80 -3.26 -45.31
C ASN A 93 6.71 -2.08 -44.95
N VAL A 94 6.50 -1.49 -43.76
CA VAL A 94 7.40 -0.50 -43.15
C VAL A 94 7.92 -1.08 -41.84
N GLY A 95 9.25 -1.10 -41.68
CA GLY A 95 9.92 -1.52 -40.45
C GLY A 95 10.03 -3.03 -40.21
N GLY A 96 9.44 -3.87 -41.08
CA GLY A 96 9.69 -5.31 -41.13
C GLY A 96 9.38 -6.06 -39.83
N LEU A 97 10.13 -7.15 -39.59
CA LEU A 97 9.97 -8.01 -38.41
C LEU A 97 10.08 -7.25 -37.06
N PRO A 98 11.02 -6.29 -36.87
CA PRO A 98 11.10 -5.54 -35.62
C PRO A 98 9.81 -4.80 -35.25
N VAL A 99 9.17 -4.11 -36.21
CA VAL A 99 7.90 -3.40 -35.96
C VAL A 99 6.77 -4.39 -35.69
N GLN A 100 6.74 -5.53 -36.38
CA GLN A 100 5.76 -6.58 -36.14
C GLN A 100 5.87 -7.20 -34.74
N LEU A 101 7.09 -7.45 -34.26
CA LEU A 101 7.32 -7.94 -32.90
C LEU A 101 6.88 -6.92 -31.84
N LEU A 102 7.10 -5.63 -32.10
CA LEU A 102 6.65 -4.56 -31.19
C LEU A 102 5.13 -4.44 -31.14
N LEU A 103 4.44 -4.52 -32.29
CA LEU A 103 2.98 -4.56 -32.35
C LEU A 103 2.41 -5.80 -31.63
N PHE A 104 3.07 -6.95 -31.78
CA PHE A 104 2.72 -8.19 -31.08
C PHE A 104 2.95 -8.09 -29.57
N ALA A 105 4.05 -7.51 -29.11
CA ALA A 105 4.28 -7.24 -27.69
C ALA A 105 3.20 -6.29 -27.12
N GLY A 106 2.83 -5.25 -27.88
CA GLY A 106 1.74 -4.34 -27.52
C GLY A 106 0.40 -5.04 -27.36
N ILE A 107 0.02 -5.93 -28.29
CA ILE A 107 -1.25 -6.68 -28.19
C ILE A 107 -1.24 -7.67 -27.02
N LEU A 108 -0.09 -8.28 -26.70
CA LEU A 108 0.07 -9.13 -25.50
C LEU A 108 -0.06 -8.34 -24.19
N GLY A 109 0.21 -7.04 -24.21
CA GLY A 109 -0.05 -6.14 -23.07
C GLY A 109 -1.55 -5.99 -22.75
N VAL A 110 -2.44 -6.12 -23.74
CA VAL A 110 -3.89 -5.95 -23.54
C VAL A 110 -4.49 -7.05 -22.65
N PRO A 111 -4.23 -8.36 -22.86
CA PRO A 111 -4.62 -9.42 -21.93
C PRO A 111 -4.05 -9.22 -20.53
N VAL A 112 -2.81 -8.74 -20.41
CA VAL A 112 -2.19 -8.45 -19.11
C VAL A 112 -2.95 -7.33 -18.41
N LEU A 113 -3.23 -6.21 -19.07
CA LEU A 113 -4.00 -5.09 -18.51
C LEU A 113 -5.45 -5.47 -18.20
N ALA A 114 -6.07 -6.28 -19.05
CA ALA A 114 -7.41 -6.82 -18.80
C ALA A 114 -7.40 -7.74 -17.57
N TYR A 115 -6.44 -8.66 -17.48
CA TYR A 115 -6.30 -9.56 -16.33
C TYR A 115 -5.97 -8.80 -15.04
N THR A 116 -5.00 -7.89 -15.05
CA THR A 116 -4.62 -7.11 -13.86
C THR A 116 -5.73 -6.15 -13.45
N GLY A 117 -6.41 -5.52 -14.41
CA GLY A 117 -7.57 -4.66 -14.17
C GLY A 117 -8.76 -5.43 -13.59
N ILE A 118 -9.13 -6.57 -14.18
CA ILE A 118 -10.21 -7.45 -13.68
C ILE A 118 -9.82 -8.04 -12.32
N ARG A 119 -8.61 -8.55 -12.16
CA ARG A 119 -8.12 -9.07 -10.87
C ARG A 119 -8.10 -7.98 -9.80
N SER A 120 -7.67 -6.77 -10.13
CA SER A 120 -7.68 -5.62 -9.22
C SER A 120 -9.11 -5.21 -8.86
N TYR A 121 -10.02 -5.14 -9.83
CA TYR A 121 -11.44 -4.88 -9.62
C TYR A 121 -12.11 -5.97 -8.76
N LEU A 122 -11.87 -7.25 -9.06
CA LEU A 122 -12.41 -8.37 -8.32
C LEU A 122 -11.83 -8.43 -6.90
N ARG A 123 -10.53 -8.15 -6.73
CA ARG A 123 -9.91 -7.98 -5.41
C ARG A 123 -10.58 -6.85 -4.63
N ARG A 124 -10.78 -5.67 -5.23
CA ARG A 124 -11.47 -4.57 -4.56
C ARG A 124 -12.94 -4.87 -4.26
N LYS A 125 -13.65 -5.58 -5.13
CA LYS A 125 -15.09 -5.81 -5.00
C LYS A 125 -15.44 -6.99 -4.10
N PHE A 126 -14.65 -8.06 -4.14
CA PHE A 126 -14.92 -9.30 -3.42
C PHE A 126 -14.01 -9.50 -2.20
N ILE A 127 -12.74 -9.04 -2.23
CA ILE A 127 -11.86 -9.15 -1.05
C ILE A 127 -12.11 -8.00 -0.05
N ALA A 128 -12.65 -6.84 -0.45
CA ALA A 128 -12.97 -5.76 0.49
C ALA A 128 -14.24 -6.00 1.34
N ARG A 129 -15.06 -7.01 1.02
CA ARG A 129 -16.31 -7.28 1.75
C ARG A 129 -16.30 -8.55 2.59
N GLU A 130 -15.32 -9.43 2.44
CA GLU A 130 -15.35 -10.74 3.11
C GLU A 130 -14.52 -10.83 4.40
N ASP A 131 -13.80 -9.78 4.83
CA ASP A 131 -12.95 -9.87 6.03
C ASP A 131 -12.71 -8.54 6.79
N VAL A 132 -13.73 -7.66 6.88
CA VAL A 132 -13.68 -6.48 7.80
C VAL A 132 -14.17 -6.84 9.21
N ARG A 133 -14.75 -8.03 9.40
CA ARG A 133 -14.98 -8.62 10.72
C ARG A 133 -14.03 -9.79 10.86
N GLY A 134 -12.87 -9.52 11.43
CA GLY A 134 -11.84 -10.54 11.66
C GLY A 134 -12.34 -11.68 12.54
N LEU A 135 -11.44 -12.64 12.81
CA LEU A 135 -11.68 -13.81 13.66
C LEU A 135 -12.65 -13.50 14.81
N GLN A 136 -13.72 -14.27 14.91
CA GLN A 136 -14.64 -14.13 16.04
C GLN A 136 -14.04 -14.81 17.26
N ALA A 137 -13.76 -14.03 18.29
CA ALA A 137 -13.24 -14.50 19.55
C ALA A 137 -14.28 -14.30 20.67
N ARG A 138 -14.42 -15.29 21.53
CA ARG A 138 -15.23 -15.22 22.74
C ARG A 138 -14.36 -14.81 23.92
N VAL A 139 -14.82 -13.84 24.70
CA VAL A 139 -14.21 -13.49 25.99
C VAL A 139 -14.49 -14.63 26.95
N LYS A 140 -13.47 -15.40 27.30
CA LYS A 140 -13.60 -16.56 28.18
C LYS A 140 -13.54 -16.16 29.65
N THR A 141 -12.60 -15.29 29.98
CA THR A 141 -12.34 -14.83 31.35
C THR A 141 -11.91 -13.37 31.33
N ILE A 142 -12.35 -12.60 32.32
CA ILE A 142 -11.86 -11.25 32.61
C ILE A 142 -11.33 -11.22 34.04
N SER A 143 -10.06 -10.87 34.23
CA SER A 143 -9.47 -10.70 35.57
C SER A 143 -8.90 -9.29 35.74
N SER A 144 -8.92 -8.77 36.97
CA SER A 144 -8.25 -7.50 37.30
C SER A 144 -6.84 -7.79 37.80
N GLU A 145 -5.82 -7.29 37.08
CA GLU A 145 -4.42 -7.36 37.52
C GLU A 145 -4.08 -6.20 38.45
N THR A 146 -4.67 -5.03 38.21
CA THR A 146 -4.56 -3.84 39.05
C THR A 146 -5.91 -3.12 39.10
N SER A 147 -6.00 -2.01 39.84
CA SER A 147 -7.20 -1.15 39.82
C SER A 147 -7.45 -0.48 38.46
N GLU A 148 -6.44 -0.41 37.59
CA GLU A 148 -6.54 0.21 36.27
C GLU A 148 -6.31 -0.75 35.11
N ILE A 149 -5.95 -2.02 35.34
CA ILE A 149 -5.63 -2.99 34.28
C ILE A 149 -6.50 -4.24 34.42
N LYS A 150 -7.25 -4.52 33.36
CA LYS A 150 -7.99 -5.79 33.18
C LYS A 150 -7.29 -6.66 32.15
N VAL A 151 -7.32 -7.97 32.37
CA VAL A 151 -6.82 -8.99 31.45
C VAL A 151 -8.00 -9.74 30.86
N PHE A 152 -7.97 -9.93 29.54
CA PHE A 152 -9.02 -10.61 28.79
C PHE A 152 -8.41 -11.85 28.16
N GLU A 153 -8.99 -13.00 28.46
CA GLU A 153 -8.67 -14.26 27.80
C GLU A 153 -9.67 -14.49 26.66
N LEU A 154 -9.18 -14.53 25.43
CA LEU A 154 -9.97 -14.63 24.21
C LEU A 154 -9.78 -16.02 23.60
N HIS A 155 -10.87 -16.73 23.34
CA HIS A 155 -10.89 -18.05 22.70
C HIS A 155 -11.57 -17.97 21.35
N SER A 156 -11.29 -18.92 20.46
CA SER A 156 -12.07 -19.02 19.22
C SER A 156 -13.56 -19.23 19.50
N ALA A 157 -14.43 -18.42 18.88
CA ALA A 157 -15.87 -18.52 19.04
C ALA A 157 -16.51 -19.65 18.21
N ASN A 158 -15.87 -20.04 17.10
CA ASN A 158 -16.43 -20.92 16.08
C ASN A 158 -15.62 -22.22 15.88
N ARG A 159 -14.78 -22.59 16.85
CA ARG A 159 -13.88 -23.76 16.82
C ARG A 159 -12.82 -23.72 15.70
N VAL A 160 -12.65 -22.59 15.02
CA VAL A 160 -11.50 -22.37 14.13
C VAL A 160 -10.28 -22.07 15.01
N PRO A 161 -9.16 -22.81 14.90
CA PRO A 161 -7.97 -22.53 15.70
C PRO A 161 -7.52 -21.07 15.53
N LEU A 162 -7.13 -20.44 16.63
CA LEU A 162 -6.54 -19.11 16.56
C LEU A 162 -5.18 -19.21 15.83
N PRO A 163 -4.86 -18.31 14.90
CA PRO A 163 -3.57 -18.29 14.23
C PRO A 163 -2.40 -18.24 15.23
N ALA A 164 -1.27 -18.83 14.85
CA ALA A 164 -0.06 -18.67 15.64
C ALA A 164 0.43 -17.21 15.60
N PHE A 165 1.13 -16.79 16.65
CA PHE A 165 1.79 -15.49 16.73
C PHE A 165 3.21 -15.64 17.27
N THR A 166 4.02 -14.62 17.10
CA THR A 166 5.37 -14.52 17.68
C THR A 166 5.41 -13.44 18.75
N PRO A 167 6.35 -13.49 19.72
CA PRO A 167 6.46 -12.47 20.76
C PRO A 167 6.54 -11.04 20.20
N GLY A 168 5.84 -10.11 20.85
CA GLY A 168 5.66 -8.74 20.38
C GLY A 168 4.46 -8.52 19.44
N ALA A 169 3.76 -9.58 19.04
CA ALA A 169 2.57 -9.42 18.21
C ALA A 169 1.40 -8.74 18.96
N HIS A 170 0.55 -8.06 18.19
CA HIS A 170 -0.70 -7.46 18.64
C HIS A 170 -1.86 -7.86 17.74
N ILE A 171 -3.07 -7.65 18.24
CA ILE A 171 -4.33 -7.80 17.49
C ILE A 171 -5.09 -6.48 17.51
N ASP A 172 -5.86 -6.20 16.46
CA ASP A 172 -6.94 -5.24 16.51
C ASP A 172 -8.16 -5.89 17.19
N VAL A 173 -8.84 -5.13 18.04
CA VAL A 173 -10.11 -5.49 18.67
C VAL A 173 -11.14 -4.45 18.29
N TRP A 174 -12.21 -4.90 17.63
CA TRP A 174 -13.37 -4.09 17.33
C TRP A 174 -14.27 -4.08 18.57
N ILE A 175 -14.38 -2.90 19.18
CA ILE A 175 -15.20 -2.66 20.37
C ILE A 175 -16.62 -2.26 19.94
N ASP A 176 -16.73 -1.44 18.89
CA ASP A 176 -17.96 -1.10 18.15
C ASP A 176 -17.62 -0.99 16.65
N GLU A 177 -18.59 -0.66 15.80
CA GLU A 177 -18.41 -0.55 14.33
C GLU A 177 -17.28 0.43 13.95
N ASP A 178 -17.19 1.57 14.63
CA ASP A 178 -16.20 2.64 14.34
C ASP A 178 -15.04 2.68 15.36
N LEU A 179 -14.97 1.72 16.29
CA LEU A 179 -14.05 1.78 17.42
C LEU A 179 -13.14 0.57 17.49
N VAL A 180 -11.93 0.72 16.94
CA VAL A 180 -10.89 -0.32 16.92
C VAL A 180 -9.73 0.06 17.82
N ARG A 181 -9.21 -0.88 18.61
CA ARG A 181 -7.99 -0.68 19.41
C ARG A 181 -7.03 -1.86 19.29
N GLN A 182 -5.75 -1.53 19.33
CA GLN A 182 -4.67 -2.52 19.29
C GLN A 182 -4.26 -2.90 20.70
N TYR A 183 -4.08 -4.19 20.92
CA TYR A 183 -3.57 -4.73 22.17
C TYR A 183 -2.53 -5.80 21.89
N SER A 184 -1.34 -5.65 22.50
CA SER A 184 -0.28 -6.64 22.41
C SER A 184 -0.71 -7.94 23.11
N LEU A 185 -0.41 -9.06 22.48
CA LEU A 185 -0.61 -10.39 23.04
C LEU A 185 0.45 -10.62 24.11
N CYS A 186 0.03 -10.99 25.31
CA CYS A 186 0.92 -11.13 26.47
C CYS A 186 1.05 -12.58 27.00
N ASN A 187 0.36 -13.55 26.40
CA ASN A 187 0.56 -14.98 26.64
C ASN A 187 1.74 -15.56 25.84
N GLY A 188 2.05 -16.84 26.08
CA GLY A 188 3.10 -17.55 25.33
C GLY A 188 2.66 -17.84 23.90
N SER A 189 3.60 -17.73 22.96
CA SER A 189 3.41 -17.99 21.52
C SER A 189 2.98 -19.44 21.21
N ASP A 190 3.21 -20.35 22.15
CA ASP A 190 2.89 -21.77 22.08
C ASP A 190 1.47 -22.11 22.54
N GLU A 191 0.77 -21.16 23.15
CA GLU A 191 -0.61 -21.32 23.57
C GLU A 191 -1.56 -21.10 22.39
N LYS A 192 -1.87 -22.17 21.66
CA LYS A 192 -2.66 -22.13 20.40
C LYS A 192 -4.17 -22.00 20.57
N ASN A 193 -4.67 -22.16 21.79
CA ASN A 193 -6.10 -22.19 22.09
C ASN A 193 -6.65 -20.84 22.57
N ARG A 194 -5.78 -19.87 22.89
CA ARG A 194 -6.19 -18.59 23.44
C ARG A 194 -5.25 -17.45 23.07
N TYR A 195 -5.80 -16.25 23.06
CA TYR A 195 -5.08 -14.99 23.12
C TYR A 195 -5.34 -14.32 24.45
N VAL A 196 -4.32 -13.68 25.02
CA VAL A 196 -4.45 -12.91 26.27
C VAL A 196 -3.97 -11.50 26.00
N ILE A 197 -4.82 -10.53 26.31
CA ILE A 197 -4.51 -9.10 26.23
C ILE A 197 -4.70 -8.45 27.60
N ALA A 198 -3.90 -7.42 27.91
CA ALA A 198 -4.09 -6.60 29.10
C ALA A 198 -4.40 -5.16 28.69
N VAL A 199 -5.52 -4.63 29.19
CA VAL A 199 -6.03 -3.32 28.82
C VAL A 199 -5.98 -2.41 30.04
N LYS A 200 -5.19 -1.35 29.95
CA LYS A 200 -5.20 -0.26 30.93
C LYS A 200 -6.36 0.71 30.65
N ARG A 201 -7.09 1.11 31.68
CA ARG A 201 -8.09 2.18 31.61
C ARG A 201 -7.37 3.53 31.60
N GLU A 202 -7.37 4.16 30.43
CA GLU A 202 -6.81 5.51 30.29
C GLU A 202 -7.83 6.54 30.80
N PRO A 203 -7.44 7.49 31.69
CA PRO A 203 -8.36 8.52 32.20
C PRO A 203 -8.98 9.35 31.07
N ASP A 204 -8.13 9.80 30.13
CA ASP A 204 -8.54 10.59 28.95
C ASP A 204 -8.88 9.68 27.75
N SER A 205 -9.65 8.62 28.01
CA SER A 205 -10.00 7.63 27.00
C SER A 205 -10.82 8.24 25.86
N ARG A 206 -10.39 8.01 24.62
CA ARG A 206 -11.20 8.22 23.39
C ARG A 206 -12.26 7.12 23.22
N GLY A 207 -12.89 6.65 24.30
CA GLY A 207 -13.88 5.59 24.31
C GLY A 207 -13.34 4.16 24.41
N GLY A 208 -12.26 3.82 23.72
CA GLY A 208 -11.78 2.42 23.59
C GLY A 208 -11.47 1.71 24.91
N SER A 209 -10.47 2.18 25.66
CA SER A 209 -10.09 1.55 26.94
C SER A 209 -11.20 1.61 27.99
N ARG A 210 -12.01 2.68 27.99
CA ARG A 210 -13.19 2.79 28.86
C ARG A 210 -14.22 1.70 28.53
N ALA A 211 -14.51 1.51 27.25
CA ALA A 211 -15.46 0.52 26.79
C ALA A 211 -15.03 -0.91 27.05
N MET A 212 -13.76 -1.24 26.85
CA MET A 212 -13.21 -2.55 27.25
C MET A 212 -13.43 -2.81 28.75
N HIS A 213 -13.32 -1.78 29.59
CA HIS A 213 -13.50 -1.91 31.04
C HIS A 213 -14.96 -1.98 31.48
N GLU A 214 -15.86 -1.25 30.82
CA GLU A 214 -17.22 -1.00 31.30
C GLU A 214 -18.29 -1.78 30.54
N ARG A 215 -18.07 -2.10 29.26
CA ARG A 215 -19.09 -2.70 28.37
C ARG A 215 -18.84 -4.17 28.05
N ILE A 216 -17.59 -4.62 28.04
CA ILE A 216 -17.25 -5.99 27.69
C ILE A 216 -17.34 -6.90 28.91
N ALA A 217 -18.08 -8.00 28.76
CA ALA A 217 -18.30 -9.02 29.77
C ALA A 217 -17.78 -10.39 29.33
N GLU A 218 -17.61 -11.30 30.31
CA GLU A 218 -17.35 -12.71 30.00
C GLU A 218 -18.51 -13.32 29.20
N GLY A 219 -18.18 -14.09 28.18
CA GLY A 219 -19.13 -14.68 27.24
C GLY A 219 -19.34 -13.88 25.96
N ASP A 220 -18.99 -12.58 25.94
CA ASP A 220 -19.17 -11.72 24.78
C ASP A 220 -18.35 -12.18 23.57
N LEU A 221 -18.85 -11.83 22.38
CA LEU A 221 -18.15 -12.04 21.12
C LEU A 221 -17.50 -10.74 20.66
N LEU A 222 -16.19 -10.80 20.40
CA LEU A 222 -15.41 -9.72 19.84
C LEU A 222 -14.90 -10.15 18.46
N SER A 223 -15.00 -9.25 17.49
CA SER A 223 -14.26 -9.40 16.24
C SER A 223 -12.82 -8.93 16.48
N ILE A 224 -11.85 -9.75 16.09
CA ILE A 224 -10.42 -9.46 16.26
C ILE A 224 -9.65 -9.74 14.98
N SER A 225 -8.51 -9.07 14.77
CA SER A 225 -7.70 -9.31 13.58
C SER A 225 -6.90 -10.61 13.75
N THR A 226 -6.30 -11.08 12.65
CA THR A 226 -5.13 -11.94 12.77
C THR A 226 -3.99 -11.18 13.48
N PRO A 227 -3.11 -11.88 14.21
CA PRO A 227 -1.96 -11.23 14.84
C PRO A 227 -1.03 -10.60 13.79
N ARG A 228 -0.55 -9.39 14.09
CA ARG A 228 0.53 -8.72 13.34
C ARG A 228 1.66 -8.40 14.29
N ASN A 229 2.89 -8.39 13.80
CA ASN A 229 4.05 -8.16 14.64
C ASN A 229 4.97 -7.12 14.01
N HIS A 230 4.98 -5.92 14.61
CA HIS A 230 5.89 -4.83 14.26
C HIS A 230 7.01 -4.67 15.30
N PHE A 231 7.02 -5.53 16.32
CA PHE A 231 7.99 -5.53 17.39
C PHE A 231 8.56 -6.94 17.61
N PRO A 232 9.12 -7.58 16.55
CA PRO A 232 9.54 -8.98 16.62
C PRO A 232 10.77 -9.14 17.51
N LEU A 233 10.82 -10.26 18.23
CA LEU A 233 11.99 -10.66 19.00
C LEU A 233 13.05 -11.31 18.08
N ASP A 234 14.21 -10.67 17.97
CA ASP A 234 15.38 -11.21 17.26
C ASP A 234 16.16 -12.20 18.14
N LEU A 235 15.97 -13.49 17.87
CA LEU A 235 16.62 -14.60 18.60
C LEU A 235 18.10 -14.79 18.26
N SER A 236 18.67 -14.02 17.32
CA SER A 236 20.11 -14.04 17.04
C SER A 236 20.93 -13.25 18.05
N ALA A 237 20.29 -12.43 18.89
CA ALA A 237 20.95 -11.63 19.91
C ALA A 237 21.56 -12.51 21.02
N THR A 238 22.74 -12.12 21.50
CA THR A 238 23.45 -12.85 22.57
C THR A 238 22.87 -12.56 23.95
N HIS A 239 22.20 -11.41 24.11
CA HIS A 239 21.52 -10.98 25.31
C HIS A 239 20.38 -10.02 24.98
N HIS A 240 19.28 -10.09 25.73
CA HIS A 240 18.09 -9.27 25.51
C HIS A 240 17.81 -8.40 26.73
N LEU A 241 17.97 -7.09 26.60
CA LEU A 241 17.58 -6.14 27.63
C LEU A 241 16.16 -5.64 27.32
N LEU A 242 15.21 -5.95 28.19
CA LEU A 242 13.81 -5.57 28.05
C LEU A 242 13.49 -4.45 29.06
N LEU A 243 13.04 -3.29 28.59
CA LEU A 243 12.71 -2.13 29.40
C LEU A 243 11.20 -1.82 29.31
N ALA A 244 10.46 -2.17 30.35
CA ALA A 244 9.00 -2.00 30.41
C ALA A 244 8.61 -0.80 31.27
N GLY A 245 7.79 0.10 30.73
CA GLY A 245 7.11 1.16 31.50
C GLY A 245 5.61 0.89 31.62
N GLY A 246 5.11 0.61 32.83
CA GLY A 246 3.68 0.38 33.07
C GLY A 246 3.07 -0.68 32.14
N ILE A 247 1.98 -0.34 31.43
CA ILE A 247 1.28 -1.27 30.53
C ILE A 247 2.12 -1.73 29.31
N GLY A 248 3.23 -1.04 29.01
CA GLY A 248 4.24 -1.47 28.03
C GLY A 248 4.91 -2.81 28.37
N ILE A 249 4.62 -3.37 29.55
CA ILE A 249 4.98 -4.74 29.90
C ILE A 249 4.37 -5.79 28.94
N THR A 250 3.23 -5.52 28.32
CA THR A 250 2.46 -6.54 27.58
C THR A 250 3.23 -7.22 26.44
N PRO A 251 3.83 -6.52 25.46
CA PRO A 251 4.66 -7.15 24.44
C PRO A 251 5.92 -7.78 25.06
N LEU A 252 6.56 -7.10 26.01
CA LEU A 252 7.80 -7.56 26.65
C LEU A 252 7.59 -8.81 27.53
N LEU A 253 6.39 -9.02 28.04
CA LEU A 253 6.02 -10.23 28.77
C LEU A 253 6.00 -11.43 27.84
N SER A 254 5.43 -11.30 26.64
CA SER A 254 5.47 -12.37 25.63
C SER A 254 6.92 -12.72 25.25
N MET A 255 7.80 -11.70 25.13
CA MET A 255 9.23 -11.90 24.87
C MET A 255 9.92 -12.60 26.04
N ALA A 256 9.72 -12.14 27.27
CA ALA A 256 10.30 -12.74 28.47
C ALA A 256 9.88 -14.22 28.64
N ARG A 257 8.63 -14.56 28.31
CA ARG A 257 8.14 -15.95 28.31
C ARG A 257 8.88 -16.81 27.28
N GLU A 258 9.04 -16.32 26.06
CA GLU A 258 9.77 -17.04 25.00
C GLU A 258 11.24 -17.22 25.37
N LEU A 259 11.92 -16.15 25.80
CA LEU A 259 13.32 -16.18 26.21
C LEU A 259 13.55 -17.13 27.39
N GLN A 260 12.63 -17.13 28.36
CA GLN A 260 12.67 -18.07 29.48
C GLN A 260 12.54 -19.51 29.00
N LYS A 261 11.59 -19.79 28.10
CA LYS A 261 11.35 -21.12 27.53
C LYS A 261 12.56 -21.64 26.75
N LEU A 262 13.20 -20.77 25.97
CA LEU A 262 14.40 -21.09 25.19
C LEU A 262 15.68 -21.09 26.03
N ASN A 263 15.60 -20.76 27.32
CA ASN A 263 16.75 -20.52 28.20
C ASN A 263 17.76 -19.51 27.61
N ALA A 264 17.26 -18.53 26.86
CA ALA A 264 18.05 -17.44 26.30
C ALA A 264 18.41 -16.42 27.38
N SER A 265 19.52 -15.70 27.17
CA SER A 265 20.00 -14.67 28.10
C SER A 265 19.14 -13.40 27.99
N PHE A 266 18.54 -12.97 29.10
CA PHE A 266 17.75 -11.73 29.15
C PHE A 266 17.72 -11.10 30.53
N ALA A 267 17.44 -9.80 30.56
CA ALA A 267 17.10 -9.04 31.76
C ALA A 267 15.89 -8.14 31.48
N LEU A 268 14.88 -8.19 32.33
CA LEU A 268 13.70 -7.33 32.30
C LEU A 268 13.77 -6.29 33.41
N GLN A 269 13.84 -5.01 33.05
CA GLN A 269 13.69 -3.88 33.97
C GLN A 269 12.27 -3.34 33.83
N TYR A 270 11.48 -3.44 34.89
CA TYR A 270 10.07 -3.07 34.88
C TYR A 270 9.82 -1.88 35.80
N PHE A 271 9.55 -0.73 35.20
CA PHE A 271 9.27 0.54 35.85
C PHE A 271 7.76 0.74 36.03
N ALA A 272 7.33 1.02 37.25
CA ALA A 272 5.93 1.30 37.59
C ALA A 272 5.82 2.31 38.74
N ARG A 273 4.59 2.75 39.06
CA ARG A 273 4.35 3.70 40.16
C ARG A 273 4.54 3.05 41.53
N SER A 274 4.01 1.85 41.68
CA SER A 274 4.15 1.00 42.86
C SER A 274 3.73 -0.42 42.48
N VAL A 275 3.92 -1.38 43.39
CA VAL A 275 3.50 -2.78 43.21
C VAL A 275 2.02 -2.90 42.80
N GLY A 276 1.14 -2.06 43.36
CA GLY A 276 -0.31 -2.07 43.05
C GLY A 276 -0.66 -1.62 41.63
N TYR A 277 0.30 -1.04 40.90
CA TYR A 277 0.18 -0.63 39.49
C TYR A 277 1.00 -1.53 38.55
N THR A 278 1.51 -2.66 39.04
CA THR A 278 2.38 -3.57 38.30
C THR A 278 1.61 -4.80 37.85
N ALA A 279 1.06 -4.75 36.64
CA ALA A 279 0.42 -5.91 36.03
C ALA A 279 1.41 -7.08 35.92
N PHE A 280 0.93 -8.30 36.16
CA PHE A 280 1.71 -9.54 36.11
C PHE A 280 2.85 -9.64 37.13
N HIS A 281 2.87 -8.80 38.19
CA HIS A 281 3.88 -8.87 39.25
C HIS A 281 4.01 -10.28 39.84
N GLY A 282 2.89 -10.93 40.16
CA GLY A 282 2.90 -12.29 40.73
C GLY A 282 3.45 -13.34 39.77
N PHE A 283 3.16 -13.22 38.47
CA PHE A 283 3.70 -14.11 37.44
C PHE A 283 5.22 -13.93 37.25
N LEU A 284 5.67 -12.68 37.16
CA LEU A 284 7.08 -12.34 36.96
C LEU A 284 7.94 -12.54 38.22
N SER A 285 7.32 -12.71 39.39
CA SER A 285 8.00 -13.02 40.66
C SER A 285 8.23 -14.52 40.89
N ARG A 286 7.79 -15.38 39.97
CA ARG A 286 7.94 -16.84 40.12
C ARG A 286 9.41 -17.27 40.04
N PRO A 287 9.79 -18.42 40.64
CA PRO A 287 11.19 -18.86 40.74
C PRO A 287 11.94 -18.90 39.41
N GLU A 288 11.26 -19.24 38.30
CA GLU A 288 11.85 -19.31 36.96
C GLU A 288 12.41 -17.96 36.46
N PHE A 289 11.90 -16.83 36.96
CA PHE A 289 12.32 -15.47 36.59
C PHE A 289 13.32 -14.86 37.58
N ARG A 290 13.72 -15.59 38.63
CA ARG A 290 14.63 -15.09 39.66
C ARG A 290 15.96 -14.65 39.06
N GLY A 291 16.38 -13.43 39.38
CA GLY A 291 17.62 -12.83 38.85
C GLY A 291 17.53 -12.33 37.42
N LYS A 292 16.39 -12.51 36.74
CA LYS A 292 16.14 -12.03 35.37
C LYS A 292 15.20 -10.82 35.32
N VAL A 293 14.41 -10.59 36.37
CA VAL A 293 13.44 -9.48 36.46
C VAL A 293 13.78 -8.58 37.64
N SER A 294 13.81 -7.28 37.39
CA SER A 294 13.99 -6.24 38.39
C SER A 294 12.86 -5.23 38.30
N PHE A 295 12.19 -4.98 39.43
CA PHE A 295 11.11 -4.01 39.54
C PHE A 295 11.63 -2.69 40.09
N HIS A 296 11.20 -1.58 39.49
CA HIS A 296 11.58 -0.22 39.86
C HIS A 296 10.32 0.60 40.09
N TYR A 297 10.23 1.22 41.27
CA TYR A 297 9.02 1.96 41.68
C TYR A 297 9.31 3.43 41.93
N ALA A 298 8.41 4.29 41.47
CA ALA A 298 8.38 5.73 41.76
C ALA A 298 9.76 6.42 41.62
N LEU A 299 10.49 6.11 40.55
CA LEU A 299 11.76 6.79 40.28
C LEU A 299 11.48 8.21 39.78
N GLU A 300 11.99 9.19 40.52
CA GLU A 300 12.10 10.57 40.04
C GLU A 300 12.93 10.63 38.75
N VAL A 301 12.66 11.61 37.90
CA VAL A 301 13.24 11.70 36.55
C VAL A 301 14.77 11.66 36.56
N ASP A 302 15.42 12.37 37.50
CA ASP A 302 16.88 12.38 37.60
C ASP A 302 17.45 11.03 38.06
N ALA A 303 16.76 10.35 38.98
CA ALA A 303 17.14 9.02 39.45
C ALA A 303 16.98 7.98 38.33
N LEU A 304 15.87 8.06 37.58
CA LEU A 304 15.63 7.23 36.40
C LEU A 304 16.72 7.45 35.34
N ARG A 305 17.03 8.70 35.00
CA ARG A 305 18.09 9.04 34.05
C ARG A 305 19.44 8.46 34.48
N LEU A 306 19.84 8.67 35.74
CA LEU A 306 21.10 8.12 36.27
C LEU A 306 21.12 6.58 36.21
N TYR A 307 20.00 5.94 36.54
CA TYR A 307 19.88 4.49 36.46
C TYR A 307 20.03 3.98 35.02
N LEU A 308 19.30 4.59 34.08
CA LEU A 308 19.36 4.23 32.65
C LEU A 308 20.74 4.46 32.06
N HIS A 309 21.43 5.55 32.41
CA HIS A 309 22.82 5.75 32.00
C HIS A 309 23.72 4.61 32.46
N LYS A 310 23.64 4.22 33.74
CA LYS A 310 24.46 3.13 34.28
C LYS A 310 24.15 1.79 33.61
N LEU A 311 22.87 1.50 33.40
CA LEU A 311 22.39 0.27 32.80
C LEU A 311 22.80 0.15 31.33
N LEU A 312 22.59 1.22 30.55
CA LEU A 312 22.80 1.20 29.10
C LEU A 312 24.26 1.42 28.70
N TRP A 313 25.10 1.94 29.60
CA TRP A 313 26.54 2.12 29.37
C TRP A 313 27.28 0.79 29.13
N HIS A 314 26.92 -0.26 29.86
CA HIS A 314 27.59 -1.57 29.75
C HIS A 314 26.78 -2.50 28.84
N ARG A 315 27.17 -2.58 27.56
CA ARG A 315 26.56 -3.49 26.58
C ARG A 315 27.44 -4.70 26.31
N SER A 316 26.89 -5.90 26.47
CA SER A 316 27.53 -7.12 25.94
C SER A 316 27.49 -7.12 24.41
N PRO A 317 28.59 -7.49 23.71
CA PRO A 317 28.58 -7.62 22.26
C PRO A 317 27.44 -8.52 21.77
N GLY A 318 26.66 -8.04 20.80
CA GLY A 318 25.49 -8.75 20.27
C GLY A 318 24.21 -8.59 21.10
N ALA A 319 24.20 -7.77 22.16
CA ALA A 319 22.99 -7.50 22.92
C ALA A 319 22.02 -6.60 22.15
N HIS A 320 20.72 -6.88 22.30
CA HIS A 320 19.60 -6.09 21.76
C HIS A 320 18.78 -5.49 22.91
N LEU A 321 18.34 -4.25 22.72
CA LEU A 321 17.49 -3.49 23.62
C LEU A 321 16.07 -3.44 23.05
N TYR A 322 15.09 -3.81 23.87
CA TYR A 322 13.67 -3.70 23.56
C TYR A 322 13.01 -2.80 24.60
N VAL A 323 12.31 -1.77 24.16
CA VAL A 323 11.67 -0.81 25.06
C VAL A 323 10.20 -0.60 24.68
N CYS A 324 9.32 -0.55 25.68
CA CYS A 324 7.92 -0.19 25.50
C CYS A 324 7.36 0.46 26.77
N GLY A 325 6.66 1.58 26.64
CA GLY A 325 6.14 2.35 27.76
C GLY A 325 5.62 3.74 27.38
N PRO A 326 5.35 4.61 28.38
CA PRO A 326 4.90 5.98 28.14
C PRO A 326 5.93 6.79 27.36
N ARG A 327 5.46 7.71 26.51
CA ARG A 327 6.33 8.48 25.61
C ARG A 327 7.54 9.15 26.29
N PRO A 328 7.40 9.86 27.42
CA PRO A 328 8.56 10.46 28.09
C PRO A 328 9.61 9.44 28.55
N PHE A 329 9.19 8.23 28.92
CA PHE A 329 10.10 7.14 29.27
C PHE A 329 10.83 6.60 28.04
N MET A 330 10.09 6.39 26.94
CA MET A 330 10.64 5.94 25.66
C MET A 330 11.69 6.92 25.13
N ASP A 331 11.35 8.21 25.06
CA ASP A 331 12.24 9.26 24.56
C ASP A 331 13.54 9.32 25.37
N LEU A 332 13.46 9.20 26.71
CA LEU A 332 14.65 9.19 27.57
C LEU A 332 15.53 7.94 27.36
N VAL A 333 14.92 6.76 27.20
CA VAL A 333 15.68 5.53 26.91
C VAL A 333 16.40 5.64 25.57
N GLU A 334 15.72 6.13 24.54
CA GLU A 334 16.28 6.30 23.20
C GLU A 334 17.39 7.36 23.16
N GLU A 335 17.18 8.51 23.83
CA GLU A 335 18.19 9.56 24.02
C GLU A 335 19.51 8.97 24.56
N ILE A 336 19.40 8.13 25.60
CA ILE A 336 20.57 7.53 26.26
C ILE A 336 21.16 6.39 25.42
N ALA A 337 20.31 5.52 24.86
CA ALA A 337 20.75 4.32 24.13
C ALA A 337 21.48 4.68 22.84
N THR A 338 20.96 5.64 22.07
CA THR A 338 21.52 6.04 20.76
C THR A 338 22.95 6.58 20.86
N ALA A 339 23.40 7.02 22.04
CA ALA A 339 24.78 7.45 22.27
C ALA A 339 25.80 6.29 22.24
N SER A 340 25.37 5.03 22.44
CA SER A 340 26.29 3.89 22.64
C SER A 340 25.85 2.56 22.01
N TRP A 341 24.59 2.45 21.58
CA TRP A 341 24.04 1.24 20.97
C TRP A 341 23.93 1.41 19.44
N PRO A 342 24.26 0.37 18.65
CA PRO A 342 23.97 0.38 17.22
C PRO A 342 22.46 0.53 16.97
N PRO A 343 22.04 1.41 16.04
CA PRO A 343 20.61 1.69 15.82
C PRO A 343 19.76 0.44 15.55
N GLN A 344 20.32 -0.57 14.87
CA GLN A 344 19.63 -1.81 14.50
C GLN A 344 19.39 -2.75 15.71
N THR A 345 20.00 -2.45 16.85
CA THR A 345 19.87 -3.23 18.09
C THR A 345 18.93 -2.59 19.10
N ILE A 346 18.37 -1.41 18.78
CA ILE A 346 17.38 -0.71 19.59
C ILE A 346 16.01 -0.90 18.94
N HIS A 347 15.11 -1.55 19.65
CA HIS A 347 13.76 -1.85 19.19
C HIS A 347 12.76 -1.16 20.11
N ALA A 348 11.81 -0.41 19.55
CA ALA A 348 10.81 0.33 20.31
C ALA A 348 9.40 0.09 19.77
N GLU A 349 8.43 -0.06 20.67
CA GLU A 349 6.99 -0.07 20.34
C GLU A 349 6.28 1.06 21.09
N TYR A 350 5.55 1.91 20.35
CA TYR A 350 4.79 3.03 20.89
C TYR A 350 3.29 2.74 20.89
N PHE A 351 2.64 2.91 22.04
CA PHE A 351 1.18 2.75 22.17
C PHE A 351 0.39 4.03 21.92
N ASN A 352 1.03 5.19 22.00
CA ASN A 352 0.40 6.49 21.87
C ASN A 352 0.97 7.24 20.67
N ALA A 353 0.11 8.06 20.04
CA ALA A 353 0.53 9.01 19.02
C ALA A 353 1.71 9.87 19.49
N ASN A 354 2.56 10.27 18.55
CA ASN A 354 3.50 11.36 18.78
C ASN A 354 2.71 12.65 19.09
N PRO A 355 2.83 13.27 20.29
CA PRO A 355 2.12 14.51 20.59
C PRO A 355 2.47 15.64 19.62
N MET A 356 3.69 15.63 19.07
CA MET A 356 4.13 16.58 18.05
C MET A 356 3.45 16.36 16.69
N ALA A 357 2.79 15.22 16.46
CA ALA A 357 2.03 14.98 15.23
C ALA A 357 0.97 16.05 14.97
N TYR A 358 0.49 16.71 16.02
CA TYR A 358 -0.51 17.75 15.91
C TYR A 358 0.05 19.16 16.13
N ALA A 359 1.33 19.28 16.51
CA ALA A 359 2.02 20.54 16.72
C ALA A 359 2.50 21.15 15.39
N GLY A 360 2.76 22.46 15.40
CA GLY A 360 3.25 23.22 14.24
C GLY A 360 2.16 23.81 13.34
N ALA A 361 2.55 24.78 12.51
CA ALA A 361 1.66 25.42 11.55
C ALA A 361 1.15 24.39 10.54
N ARG A 362 -0.16 24.38 10.29
CA ARG A 362 -0.79 23.51 9.29
C ARG A 362 -1.18 24.37 8.10
N ALA A 363 -0.48 24.18 7.00
CA ALA A 363 -0.86 24.76 5.72
C ALA A 363 -1.78 23.80 4.95
N PRO A 364 -2.74 24.32 4.17
CA PRO A 364 -3.44 23.51 3.20
C PRO A 364 -2.49 23.06 2.09
N PHE A 365 -2.75 21.89 1.53
CA PHE A 365 -2.01 21.31 0.41
C PHE A 365 -2.94 20.46 -0.45
N GLU A 366 -2.46 20.00 -1.60
CA GLU A 366 -3.20 19.14 -2.50
C GLU A 366 -2.67 17.70 -2.48
N VAL A 367 -3.57 16.75 -2.74
CA VAL A 367 -3.25 15.34 -2.89
C VAL A 367 -3.85 14.85 -4.21
N THR A 368 -3.00 14.34 -5.10
CA THR A 368 -3.42 13.67 -6.33
C THR A 368 -3.32 12.16 -6.15
N LEU A 369 -4.34 11.43 -6.60
CA LEU A 369 -4.35 9.97 -6.55
C LEU A 369 -3.98 9.40 -7.92
N ALA A 370 -2.89 8.66 -8.01
CA ALA A 370 -2.30 8.26 -9.28
C ALA A 370 -3.12 7.20 -10.04
N LEU A 371 -3.78 6.29 -9.35
CA LEU A 371 -4.53 5.19 -9.94
C LEU A 371 -6.02 5.54 -10.07
N SER A 372 -6.62 6.11 -9.03
CA SER A 372 -8.04 6.49 -9.05
C SER A 372 -8.30 7.81 -9.77
N GLY A 373 -7.25 8.63 -9.96
CA GLY A 373 -7.35 9.97 -10.50
C GLY A 373 -7.97 10.97 -9.52
N GLY A 374 -7.88 12.24 -9.90
CA GLY A 374 -8.43 13.36 -9.13
C GLY A 374 -7.41 14.00 -8.19
N THR A 375 -7.63 15.29 -7.93
CA THR A 375 -6.84 16.11 -7.01
C THR A 375 -7.77 16.68 -5.95
N TYR A 376 -7.38 16.51 -4.69
CA TYR A 376 -8.18 16.82 -3.53
C TYR A 376 -7.43 17.80 -2.63
N SER A 377 -8.13 18.84 -2.18
CA SER A 377 -7.56 19.78 -1.22
C SER A 377 -7.67 19.23 0.20
N VAL A 378 -6.54 19.22 0.92
CA VAL A 378 -6.46 18.89 2.34
C VAL A 378 -6.33 20.18 3.12
N SER A 379 -7.38 20.56 3.85
CA SER A 379 -7.40 21.75 4.67
C SER A 379 -6.46 21.64 5.89
N ALA A 380 -6.19 22.77 6.55
CA ALA A 380 -5.31 22.81 7.73
C ALA A 380 -5.84 21.95 8.90
N ASP A 381 -7.15 21.83 9.04
CA ASP A 381 -7.86 21.15 10.12
C ASP A 381 -8.09 19.65 9.87
N LYS A 382 -7.93 19.18 8.63
CA LYS A 382 -8.20 17.79 8.24
C LYS A 382 -6.93 16.98 8.00
N THR A 383 -7.02 15.68 8.27
CA THR A 383 -6.05 14.68 7.80
C THR A 383 -6.29 14.34 6.33
N ILE A 384 -5.33 13.68 5.68
CA ILE A 384 -5.52 13.23 4.28
C ILE A 384 -6.67 12.22 4.22
N VAL A 385 -6.75 11.30 5.19
CA VAL A 385 -7.86 10.32 5.30
C VAL A 385 -9.21 11.03 5.32
N GLN A 386 -9.41 12.00 6.21
CA GLN A 386 -10.67 12.73 6.34
C GLN A 386 -11.04 13.53 5.09
N ALA A 387 -10.04 14.07 4.37
CA ALA A 387 -10.27 14.81 3.14
C ALA A 387 -10.77 13.90 2.00
N LEU A 388 -10.28 12.66 1.94
CA LEU A 388 -10.62 11.67 0.92
C LEU A 388 -11.90 10.90 1.25
N GLU A 389 -12.13 10.57 2.53
CA GLU A 389 -13.33 9.89 3.01
C GLU A 389 -14.59 10.67 2.66
N GLY A 390 -14.56 12.00 2.82
CA GLY A 390 -15.67 12.89 2.40
C GLY A 390 -15.98 12.88 0.90
N ARG A 391 -15.16 12.19 0.10
CA ARG A 391 -15.35 11.98 -1.35
C ARG A 391 -15.58 10.50 -1.71
N GLY A 392 -15.79 9.63 -0.71
CA GLY A 392 -16.01 8.20 -0.89
C GLY A 392 -14.74 7.41 -1.22
N ILE A 393 -13.56 7.96 -0.92
CA ILE A 393 -12.27 7.29 -1.11
C ILE A 393 -11.79 6.84 0.27
N GLU A 394 -11.83 5.53 0.50
CA GLU A 394 -11.44 4.92 1.76
C GLU A 394 -9.96 4.53 1.75
N ILE A 395 -9.21 5.05 2.72
CA ILE A 395 -7.89 4.55 3.07
C ILE A 395 -8.07 3.65 4.30
N PRO A 396 -7.56 2.40 4.30
CA PRO A 396 -7.63 1.56 5.48
C PRO A 396 -6.99 2.24 6.70
N THR A 397 -7.77 2.45 7.76
CA THR A 397 -7.29 2.99 9.05
C THR A 397 -7.60 2.04 10.21
N SER A 398 -6.89 2.22 11.32
CA SER A 398 -7.16 1.52 12.59
C SER A 398 -6.94 2.46 13.78
N CYS A 399 -5.69 2.87 14.06
CA CYS A 399 -5.41 3.68 15.26
C CYS A 399 -5.70 5.20 15.10
N GLU A 400 -5.55 5.72 13.88
CA GLU A 400 -5.55 7.15 13.53
C GLU A 400 -4.61 8.01 14.39
N GLN A 401 -3.47 7.41 14.72
CA GLN A 401 -2.46 7.98 15.62
C GLN A 401 -1.04 7.86 15.07
N GLY A 402 -0.88 7.29 13.87
CA GLY A 402 0.43 7.11 13.25
C GLY A 402 1.30 6.05 13.92
N VAL A 403 0.72 5.07 14.62
CA VAL A 403 1.48 4.01 15.32
C VAL A 403 1.26 2.60 14.76
N CYS A 404 0.12 2.36 14.10
CA CYS A 404 -0.28 1.00 13.71
C CYS A 404 0.22 0.50 12.35
N GLY A 405 0.67 1.38 11.47
CA GLY A 405 1.05 1.03 10.09
C GLY A 405 -0.12 0.75 9.11
N THR A 406 -1.36 0.49 9.56
CA THR A 406 -2.51 0.17 8.69
C THR A 406 -2.72 1.13 7.51
N CYS A 407 -2.53 2.43 7.71
CA CYS A 407 -2.76 3.43 6.66
C CYS A 407 -1.54 3.71 5.78
N VAL A 408 -0.43 2.97 5.90
CA VAL A 408 0.77 3.23 5.09
C VAL A 408 0.40 3.22 3.61
N THR A 409 0.75 4.30 2.92
CA THR A 409 0.41 4.55 1.51
C THR A 409 1.68 4.93 0.76
N GLY A 410 1.82 4.48 -0.49
CA GLY A 410 2.95 4.85 -1.35
C GLY A 410 2.92 6.34 -1.70
N LEU A 411 4.06 7.01 -1.57
CA LEU A 411 4.27 8.39 -1.98
C LEU A 411 5.08 8.39 -3.28
N LEU A 412 4.46 8.79 -4.38
CA LEU A 412 5.05 8.77 -5.71
C LEU A 412 5.75 10.08 -6.07
N ASP A 413 5.26 11.21 -5.54
CA ASP A 413 5.85 12.53 -5.74
C ASP A 413 5.46 13.49 -4.60
N GLY A 414 6.30 14.50 -4.35
CA GLY A 414 6.18 15.47 -3.26
C GLY A 414 6.98 15.12 -2.00
N GLU A 415 7.03 16.06 -1.04
CA GLU A 415 7.76 15.89 0.22
C GLU A 415 6.79 15.82 1.39
N ALA A 416 6.76 14.68 2.10
CA ALA A 416 5.91 14.49 3.26
C ALA A 416 6.44 15.23 4.50
N ASP A 417 5.51 15.76 5.28
CA ASP A 417 5.72 16.14 6.67
C ASP A 417 5.34 14.92 7.54
N HIS A 418 6.34 14.11 7.88
CA HIS A 418 6.15 12.87 8.64
C HIS A 418 5.83 13.17 10.10
N ARG A 419 4.66 12.70 10.54
CA ARG A 419 4.13 12.94 11.88
C ARG A 419 3.80 11.67 12.64
N ASP A 420 4.06 10.52 12.02
CA ASP A 420 3.88 9.20 12.62
C ASP A 420 4.98 8.86 13.63
N ALA A 421 4.84 7.71 14.30
CA ALA A 421 5.87 7.05 15.11
C ALA A 421 6.10 5.61 14.64
N PHE A 422 5.72 5.30 13.40
CA PHE A 422 5.79 3.96 12.82
C PHE A 422 6.91 3.83 11.80
N LEU A 423 7.03 4.78 10.87
CA LEU A 423 8.09 4.76 9.86
C LEU A 423 9.44 5.06 10.51
N THR A 424 10.44 4.26 10.17
CA THR A 424 11.82 4.51 10.61
C THR A 424 12.39 5.76 9.95
N ASP A 425 13.44 6.35 10.53
CA ASP A 425 14.13 7.49 9.92
C ASP A 425 14.76 7.16 8.55
N ALA A 426 15.08 5.89 8.31
CA ALA A 426 15.54 5.44 6.99
C ALA A 426 14.39 5.46 5.97
N GLU A 427 13.20 4.98 6.34
CA GLU A 427 12.01 5.00 5.48
C GLU A 427 11.50 6.42 5.24
N ARG A 428 11.50 7.28 6.26
CA ARG A 428 11.16 8.71 6.10
C ARG A 428 12.10 9.42 5.12
N ARG A 429 13.40 9.09 5.17
CA ARG A 429 14.40 9.64 4.24
C ARG A 429 14.30 9.08 2.83
N ALA A 430 13.83 7.84 2.68
CA ALA A 430 13.57 7.27 1.36
C ALA A 430 12.45 8.02 0.62
N GLY A 431 11.48 8.56 1.36
CA GLY A 431 10.44 9.45 0.83
C GLY A 431 9.42 8.76 -0.07
N ASP A 432 9.32 7.43 0.00
CA ASP A 432 8.47 6.58 -0.85
C ASP A 432 7.17 6.13 -0.16
N LYS A 433 6.97 6.52 1.11
CA LYS A 433 5.81 6.14 1.92
C LYS A 433 5.31 7.33 2.74
N ILE A 434 4.02 7.30 3.08
CA ILE A 434 3.39 8.25 4.00
C ILE A 434 2.32 7.56 4.86
N MET A 435 2.04 8.10 6.04
CA MET A 435 0.91 7.71 6.89
C MET A 435 -0.20 8.78 6.86
N PRO A 436 -1.20 8.67 5.96
CA PRO A 436 -2.20 9.71 5.69
C PRO A 436 -3.08 10.09 6.89
N CYS A 437 -3.15 9.24 7.92
CA CYS A 437 -3.95 9.53 9.12
C CYS A 437 -3.35 10.62 10.01
N VAL A 438 -2.05 10.92 9.91
CA VAL A 438 -1.39 11.94 10.73
C VAL A 438 -0.40 12.83 9.95
N SER A 439 0.26 12.28 8.93
CA SER A 439 1.26 13.00 8.16
C SER A 439 0.64 14.03 7.21
N ARG A 440 1.41 15.08 6.90
CA ARG A 440 1.01 16.17 6.01
C ARG A 440 2.02 16.32 4.86
N ALA A 441 2.02 17.48 4.20
CA ALA A 441 2.98 17.82 3.16
C ALA A 441 3.86 19.00 3.58
N LYS A 442 5.14 18.95 3.22
CA LYS A 442 6.02 20.11 3.13
C LYS A 442 5.93 20.77 1.75
N SER A 443 5.73 19.95 0.70
CA SER A 443 5.41 20.44 -0.64
C SER A 443 3.94 20.91 -0.74
N LYS A 444 3.61 21.65 -1.81
CA LYS A 444 2.22 22.08 -2.07
C LYS A 444 1.31 20.95 -2.57
N LEU A 445 1.89 19.90 -3.13
CA LEU A 445 1.22 18.76 -3.71
C LEU A 445 1.93 17.47 -3.30
N LEU A 446 1.16 16.44 -2.98
CA LEU A 446 1.60 15.05 -2.88
C LEU A 446 0.89 14.20 -3.93
N VAL A 447 1.57 13.20 -4.48
CA VAL A 447 0.98 12.19 -5.37
C VAL A 447 1.02 10.83 -4.66
N LEU A 448 -0.14 10.24 -4.42
CA LEU A 448 -0.27 8.96 -3.70
C LEU A 448 -0.57 7.81 -4.66
N ASP A 449 -0.04 6.64 -4.33
CA ASP A 449 -0.29 5.37 -5.05
C ASP A 449 -1.67 4.79 -4.66
N LEU A 450 -2.74 5.50 -5.02
CA LEU A 450 -4.14 5.19 -4.71
C LEU A 450 -5.04 5.33 -5.94
#